data_AF-A0A4U0S828-F1
#
_entry.id   AF-A0A4U0S828-F1
#
_cell.length_a   1.000
_cell.length_b   1.000
_cell.length_c   1.000
_cell.angle_alpha   90.00
_cell.angle_beta   90.00
_cell.angle_gamma   90.00
#
_symmetry.space_group_name_H-M   'P 1'
#
loop_
_entity.id
_entity.type
_entity.pdbx_description
1 polymer ?
#
loop_
_entity_poly.entity_id
_entity_poly.type
_entity_poly.pdbx_seq_one_letter_code
_entity_poly.pdbx_strand_id
1 'polypeptide(L)'
;MDGVFGTRRGGQPGRKGVRLEPAEKPDRTEQVAAPADCAGCGADLGDARALKDGWAQVWDILPVVLEKVAYVLPRQRCGCGCVTTSQAPGGQVGAVVYGPNLNAAAVLLGSEGNIPVERTAMLINSLLGVPVSSGFVARAHARLAERLEAAGFDAAMKQALRAEDVLCGDESPVHVLDKDADTFGRPVPGTPHAVTVRTPDERLIWYVPMNSRSSEAIRDLDVLTGWNGYLVRDDYSGWQQFDATLAGVQQCAAHLIRQKPLSYRTWRVGFRRSGMESLMLRKAVSVGFRVDGGVGMASALGLLEERELAARERLEVVRAEADRILAELAHAERDWEDWITARQRVAAVLSAESAAPEATATAGIQQLPVPVVPATAVLAAPAVAAEVAGPEAGAQGPRAGSVVAVWGPGVEPGVLAVEYQRILAVLAERQDTDADGSGLMSCQEIASALGLELTPAKVEGVVRSRARRLEARGWLAQPVAGRFRLAAGPAAGS
;
A
#
# COMPACT_ATOMS: atom_id res chain seq x y z
N MET A 1 -14.02 -10.10 -48.38
CA MET A 1 -12.62 -10.10 -47.88
C MET A 1 -12.67 -9.52 -46.49
N ASP A 2 -12.75 -10.41 -45.51
CA ASP A 2 -12.99 -10.09 -44.11
C ASP A 2 -11.68 -9.72 -43.43
N GLY A 3 -11.46 -8.42 -43.20
CA GLY A 3 -10.30 -7.90 -42.49
C GLY A 3 -10.56 -7.85 -40.99
N VAL A 4 -10.37 -8.99 -40.30
CA VAL A 4 -10.41 -9.06 -38.83
C VAL A 4 -9.08 -8.52 -38.28
N PHE A 5 -9.02 -7.23 -37.96
CA PHE A 5 -8.01 -6.70 -37.04
C PHE A 5 -8.56 -6.72 -35.60
N GLY A 6 -8.70 -7.92 -35.05
CA GLY A 6 -8.95 -8.12 -33.62
C GLY A 6 -7.64 -8.28 -32.88
N THR A 7 -7.23 -7.26 -32.10
CA THR A 7 -6.13 -7.42 -31.15
C THR A 7 -6.52 -8.50 -30.13
N ARG A 8 -5.64 -9.51 -29.95
CA ARG A 8 -5.85 -10.55 -28.92
C ARG A 8 -5.97 -9.87 -27.56
N ARG A 9 -7.14 -9.96 -26.95
CA ARG A 9 -7.36 -9.47 -25.57
C ARG A 9 -6.61 -10.39 -24.60
N GLY A 10 -5.69 -9.81 -23.85
CA GLY A 10 -4.93 -10.48 -22.80
C GLY A 10 -5.85 -10.95 -21.68
N GLY A 11 -6.22 -12.22 -21.72
CA GLY A 11 -6.75 -12.96 -20.58
C GLY A 11 -5.82 -14.14 -20.32
N GLN A 12 -5.47 -14.39 -19.05
CA GLN A 12 -4.70 -15.58 -18.70
C GLN A 12 -5.44 -16.84 -19.21
N PRO A 13 -4.74 -17.81 -19.84
CA PRO A 13 -5.34 -19.05 -20.29
C PRO A 13 -6.09 -19.75 -19.14
N GLY A 14 -7.36 -20.08 -19.34
CA GLY A 14 -8.16 -20.89 -18.39
C GLY A 14 -9.25 -20.15 -17.60
N ARG A 15 -9.30 -18.81 -17.59
CA ARG A 15 -10.50 -18.10 -17.10
C ARG A 15 -11.50 -17.89 -18.23
N LYS A 16 -12.73 -18.37 -18.05
CA LYS A 16 -13.87 -17.94 -18.88
C LYS A 16 -14.07 -16.45 -18.62
N GLY A 17 -13.72 -15.60 -19.58
CA GLY A 17 -13.96 -14.18 -19.48
C GLY A 17 -15.47 -13.93 -19.38
N VAL A 18 -15.90 -13.29 -18.30
CA VAL A 18 -17.26 -12.76 -18.21
C VAL A 18 -17.28 -11.45 -19.01
N ARG A 19 -18.15 -11.36 -20.01
CA ARG A 19 -18.34 -10.14 -20.79
C ARG A 19 -19.44 -9.31 -20.13
N LEU A 20 -19.28 -7.99 -20.10
CA LEU A 20 -20.38 -7.08 -19.76
C LEU A 20 -21.50 -7.25 -20.79
N GLU A 21 -22.69 -7.64 -20.33
CA GLU A 21 -23.86 -7.77 -21.17
C GLU A 21 -24.53 -6.40 -21.34
N PRO A 22 -25.02 -6.06 -22.55
CA PRO A 22 -25.76 -4.83 -22.77
C PRO A 22 -27.00 -4.78 -21.87
N ALA A 23 -27.23 -3.64 -21.23
CA ALA A 23 -28.48 -3.43 -20.51
C ALA A 23 -29.62 -3.29 -21.53
N GLU A 24 -30.71 -4.04 -21.33
CA GLU A 24 -31.89 -3.98 -22.21
C GLU A 24 -32.53 -2.58 -22.26
N LYS A 25 -32.41 -1.82 -21.17
CA LYS A 25 -32.96 -0.47 -21.04
C LYS A 25 -31.87 0.48 -20.52
N PRO A 26 -31.15 1.21 -21.40
CA PRO A 26 -30.20 2.23 -20.96
C PRO A 26 -30.94 3.44 -20.36
N ASP A 27 -30.29 4.16 -19.45
CA ASP A 27 -30.87 5.37 -18.82
C ASP A 27 -31.14 6.49 -19.83
N ARG A 28 -30.38 6.51 -20.93
CA ARG A 28 -30.54 7.44 -22.05
C ARG A 28 -30.02 6.81 -23.35
N THR A 29 -30.44 7.36 -24.48
CA THR A 29 -29.93 7.01 -25.81
C THR A 29 -29.58 8.29 -26.55
N GLU A 30 -28.36 8.38 -27.05
CA GLU A 30 -27.85 9.55 -27.77
C GLU A 30 -27.42 9.09 -29.17
N GLN A 31 -27.81 9.85 -30.20
CA GLN A 31 -27.36 9.59 -31.57
C GLN A 31 -26.10 10.42 -31.84
N VAL A 32 -25.04 9.75 -32.30
CA VAL A 32 -23.78 10.41 -32.66
C VAL A 32 -23.85 10.86 -34.12
N ALA A 33 -23.18 11.97 -34.44
CA ALA A 33 -23.08 12.46 -35.81
C ALA A 33 -22.48 11.41 -36.75
N ALA A 34 -22.97 11.37 -37.99
CA ALA A 34 -22.38 10.53 -39.03
C ALA A 34 -20.92 10.93 -39.27
N PRO A 35 -20.03 9.97 -39.60
CA PRO A 35 -18.64 10.28 -39.91
C PRO A 35 -18.58 11.16 -41.17
N ALA A 36 -17.84 12.28 -41.07
CA ALA A 36 -17.58 13.14 -42.21
C ALA A 36 -16.55 12.53 -43.17
N ASP A 37 -15.57 11.80 -42.63
CA ASP A 37 -14.44 11.27 -43.40
C ASP A 37 -14.31 9.75 -43.27
N CYS A 38 -13.85 9.12 -44.34
CA CYS A 38 -13.56 7.70 -44.37
C CYS A 38 -12.37 7.36 -43.47
N ALA A 39 -12.58 6.51 -42.45
CA ALA A 39 -11.53 6.10 -41.51
C ALA A 39 -10.31 5.39 -42.17
N GLY A 40 -10.46 4.89 -43.40
CA GLY A 40 -9.37 4.21 -44.12
C GLY A 40 -8.55 5.13 -45.03
N CYS A 41 -9.20 6.04 -45.76
CA CYS A 41 -8.53 6.87 -46.79
C CYS A 41 -8.70 8.38 -46.59
N GLY A 42 -9.52 8.83 -45.64
CA GLY A 42 -9.78 10.24 -45.35
C GLY A 42 -10.66 10.97 -46.37
N ALA A 43 -11.27 10.26 -47.33
CA ALA A 43 -12.20 10.87 -48.29
C ALA A 43 -13.52 11.29 -47.62
N ASP A 44 -14.11 12.39 -48.11
CA ASP A 44 -15.42 12.89 -47.67
C ASP A 44 -16.53 11.85 -47.88
N LEU A 45 -17.38 11.70 -46.87
CA LEU A 45 -18.51 10.79 -46.81
C LEU A 45 -19.86 11.51 -46.88
N GLY A 46 -19.90 12.83 -47.14
CA GLY A 46 -21.14 13.60 -47.23
C GLY A 46 -22.20 12.99 -48.17
N ASP A 47 -21.76 12.42 -49.30
CA ASP A 47 -22.63 11.75 -50.28
C ASP A 47 -22.54 10.22 -50.22
N ALA A 48 -21.86 9.66 -49.22
CA ALA A 48 -21.67 8.22 -49.11
C ALA A 48 -22.99 7.51 -48.79
N ARG A 49 -23.14 6.28 -49.28
CA ARG A 49 -24.31 5.45 -49.01
C ARG A 49 -24.38 5.09 -47.51
N ALA A 50 -25.46 5.50 -46.85
CA ALA A 50 -25.74 5.10 -45.47
C ALA A 50 -25.96 3.58 -45.34
N LEU A 51 -25.40 3.00 -44.28
CA LEU A 51 -25.61 1.62 -43.85
C LEU A 51 -26.54 1.58 -42.63
N LYS A 52 -26.90 0.37 -42.16
CA LYS A 52 -27.60 0.22 -40.89
C LYS A 52 -26.71 0.68 -39.74
N ASP A 53 -27.29 1.42 -38.80
CA ASP A 53 -26.58 1.88 -37.62
C ASP A 53 -26.03 0.71 -36.81
N GLY A 54 -24.78 0.87 -36.35
CA GLY A 54 -24.21 0.04 -35.30
C GLY A 54 -24.71 0.46 -33.93
N TRP A 55 -24.39 -0.31 -32.90
CA TRP A 55 -24.71 0.05 -31.51
C TRP A 55 -23.48 -0.11 -30.62
N ALA A 56 -23.40 0.74 -29.60
CA ALA A 56 -22.46 0.63 -28.50
C ALA A 56 -23.16 1.13 -27.23
N GLN A 57 -22.82 0.51 -26.09
CA GLN A 57 -23.28 0.99 -24.78
C GLN A 57 -22.06 1.26 -23.90
N VAL A 58 -21.99 2.47 -23.35
CA VAL A 58 -20.95 2.90 -22.43
C VAL A 58 -21.57 2.99 -21.04
N TRP A 59 -21.04 2.23 -20.09
CA TRP A 59 -21.43 2.32 -18.68
C TRP A 59 -20.39 3.19 -17.98
N ASP A 60 -20.81 4.36 -17.54
CA ASP A 60 -19.95 5.30 -16.84
C ASP A 60 -20.74 5.97 -15.70
N ILE A 61 -20.02 6.56 -14.76
CA ILE A 61 -20.59 7.33 -13.66
C ILE A 61 -20.93 8.74 -14.12
N LEU A 62 -22.03 9.30 -13.60
CA LEU A 62 -22.33 10.72 -13.78
C LEU A 62 -21.23 11.58 -13.12
N PRO A 63 -21.02 12.83 -13.59
CA PRO A 63 -20.12 13.76 -12.93
C PRO A 63 -20.46 13.90 -11.44
N VAL A 64 -19.46 13.73 -10.58
CA VAL A 64 -19.62 13.93 -9.14
C VAL A 64 -19.57 15.42 -8.85
N VAL A 65 -20.66 15.99 -8.33
CA VAL A 65 -20.79 17.42 -8.03
C VAL A 65 -21.07 17.64 -6.54
N LEU A 66 -20.34 18.57 -5.92
CA LEU A 66 -20.59 19.00 -4.55
C LEU A 66 -21.79 19.95 -4.50
N GLU A 67 -22.87 19.51 -3.85
CA GLU A 67 -24.00 20.37 -3.52
C GLU A 67 -23.78 21.10 -2.18
N LYS A 68 -24.09 22.40 -2.14
CA LYS A 68 -23.99 23.24 -0.93
C LYS A 68 -25.39 23.73 -0.54
N VAL A 69 -25.97 23.12 0.47
CA VAL A 69 -27.31 23.47 0.97
C VAL A 69 -27.19 24.39 2.20
N ALA A 70 -27.71 25.60 2.10
CA ALA A 70 -27.85 26.50 3.24
C ALA A 70 -29.20 26.26 3.93
N TYR A 71 -29.15 25.77 5.17
CA TYR A 71 -30.35 25.62 5.98
C TYR A 71 -30.65 26.92 6.73
N VAL A 72 -31.82 27.50 6.49
CA VAL A 72 -32.38 28.52 7.38
C VAL A 72 -32.96 27.79 8.58
N LEU A 73 -32.53 28.13 9.79
CA LEU A 73 -32.90 27.45 11.03
C LEU A 73 -33.79 28.34 11.89
N PRO A 74 -35.14 28.24 11.77
CA PRO A 74 -36.05 29.00 12.60
C PRO A 74 -35.80 28.80 14.08
N ARG A 75 -35.97 29.89 14.84
CA ARG A 75 -35.81 29.92 16.30
C ARG A 75 -37.14 30.36 16.91
N GLN A 76 -37.57 29.67 17.96
CA GLN A 76 -38.80 30.00 18.68
C GLN A 76 -38.48 30.18 20.16
N ARG A 77 -39.10 31.19 20.78
CA ARG A 77 -39.01 31.42 22.22
C ARG A 77 -40.27 30.90 22.89
N CYS A 78 -40.12 29.95 23.81
CA CYS A 78 -41.20 29.44 24.64
C CYS A 78 -41.60 30.48 25.70
N GLY A 79 -42.82 30.38 26.24
CA GLY A 79 -43.30 31.22 27.34
C GLY A 79 -42.44 31.15 28.61
N CYS A 80 -41.68 30.06 28.82
CA CYS A 80 -40.70 29.94 29.90
C CYS A 80 -39.40 30.72 29.66
N GLY A 81 -39.25 31.36 28.50
CA GLY A 81 -38.05 32.11 28.10
C GLY A 81 -37.01 31.31 27.31
N CYS A 82 -37.12 29.97 27.27
CA CYS A 82 -36.22 29.11 26.51
C CYS A 82 -36.31 29.37 24.99
N VAL A 83 -35.16 29.50 24.31
CA VAL A 83 -35.09 29.64 22.85
C VAL A 83 -34.66 28.31 22.25
N THR A 84 -35.51 27.75 21.41
CA THR A 84 -35.24 26.50 20.67
C THR A 84 -34.92 26.85 19.21
N THR A 85 -33.85 26.28 18.67
CA THR A 85 -33.43 26.44 17.28
C THR A 85 -33.68 25.13 16.53
N SER A 86 -34.20 25.21 15.31
CA SER A 86 -34.37 24.05 14.44
C SER A 86 -33.01 23.41 14.09
N GLN A 87 -32.97 22.10 13.88
CA GLN A 87 -31.75 21.36 13.53
C GLN A 87 -31.69 21.13 12.01
N ALA A 88 -30.49 21.24 11.43
CA ALA A 88 -30.25 20.85 10.04
C ALA A 88 -29.98 19.34 9.95
N PRO A 89 -30.54 18.62 8.97
CA PRO A 89 -30.18 17.22 8.71
C PRO A 89 -28.67 17.06 8.48
N GLY A 90 -27.98 16.36 9.37
CA GLY A 90 -26.53 16.14 9.30
C GLY A 90 -25.68 17.40 9.49
N GLY A 91 -26.28 18.54 9.84
CA GLY A 91 -25.62 19.83 10.04
C GLY A 91 -25.48 20.20 11.51
N GLN A 92 -24.62 21.18 11.80
CA GLN A 92 -24.49 21.78 13.13
C GLN A 92 -24.83 23.27 13.05
N VAL A 93 -25.65 23.76 13.99
CA VAL A 93 -26.06 25.17 14.06
C VAL A 93 -24.83 26.07 14.08
N GLY A 94 -24.78 27.04 13.15
CA GLY A 94 -23.70 28.03 13.08
C GLY A 94 -22.38 27.51 12.49
N ALA A 95 -22.37 26.32 11.87
CA ALA A 95 -21.17 25.74 11.28
C ALA A 95 -21.39 25.31 9.82
N VAL A 96 -20.32 25.37 9.02
CA VAL A 96 -20.26 24.72 7.71
C VAL A 96 -19.64 23.34 7.90
N VAL A 97 -20.34 22.29 7.49
CA VAL A 97 -19.89 20.91 7.68
C VAL A 97 -20.04 20.11 6.39
N TYR A 98 -19.17 19.12 6.21
CA TYR A 98 -19.33 18.13 5.14
C TYR A 98 -20.42 17.10 5.51
N GLY A 99 -21.26 16.80 4.53
CA GLY A 99 -22.40 15.89 4.67
C GLY A 99 -22.03 14.40 4.79
N PRO A 100 -23.04 13.52 4.92
CA PRO A 100 -22.84 12.09 5.18
C PRO A 100 -22.03 11.36 4.10
N ASN A 101 -22.24 11.68 2.81
CA ASN A 101 -21.56 10.98 1.72
C ASN A 101 -20.03 11.19 1.72
N LEU A 102 -19.57 12.41 2.06
CA LEU A 102 -18.14 12.67 2.17
C LEU A 102 -17.52 12.02 3.41
N ASN A 103 -18.26 11.95 4.52
CA ASN A 103 -17.82 11.21 5.69
C ASN A 103 -17.74 9.69 5.39
N ALA A 104 -18.72 9.14 4.67
CA ALA A 104 -18.72 7.76 4.24
C ALA A 104 -17.54 7.45 3.30
N ALA A 105 -17.26 8.32 2.32
CA ALA A 105 -16.09 8.17 1.45
C ALA A 105 -14.77 8.15 2.24
N ALA A 106 -14.63 9.04 3.24
CA ALA A 106 -13.46 9.08 4.11
C ALA A 106 -13.28 7.78 4.90
N VAL A 107 -14.36 7.24 5.47
CA VAL A 107 -14.34 5.97 6.21
C VAL A 107 -14.05 4.79 5.28
N LEU A 108 -14.74 4.69 4.15
CA LEU A 108 -14.59 3.56 3.22
C LEU A 108 -13.17 3.48 2.66
N LEU A 109 -12.59 4.60 2.22
CA LEU A 109 -11.22 4.62 1.72
C LEU A 109 -10.21 4.30 2.83
N GLY A 110 -10.40 4.87 4.03
CA GLY A 110 -9.48 4.66 5.14
C GLY A 110 -9.52 3.25 5.72
N SER A 111 -10.72 2.68 5.90
CA SER A 111 -10.94 1.40 6.58
C SER A 111 -10.97 0.23 5.60
N GLU A 112 -11.87 0.23 4.61
CA GLU A 112 -11.97 -0.88 3.64
C GLU A 112 -10.85 -0.82 2.59
N GLY A 113 -10.54 0.39 2.11
CA GLY A 113 -9.47 0.60 1.15
C GLY A 113 -8.07 0.44 1.75
N ASN A 114 -7.94 0.38 3.07
CA ASN A 114 -6.67 0.39 3.80
C ASN A 114 -5.73 1.53 3.36
N ILE A 115 -6.31 2.71 3.09
CA ILE A 115 -5.58 3.86 2.57
C ILE A 115 -5.16 4.80 3.72
N PRO A 116 -3.87 5.14 3.86
CA PRO A 116 -3.41 6.08 4.88
C PRO A 116 -4.17 7.41 4.86
N VAL A 117 -4.36 8.02 6.03
CA VAL A 117 -5.24 9.18 6.24
C VAL A 117 -4.97 10.32 5.26
N GLU A 118 -3.71 10.70 5.06
CA GLU A 118 -3.33 11.77 4.14
C GLU A 118 -3.67 11.41 2.69
N ARG A 119 -3.41 10.15 2.29
CA ARG A 119 -3.71 9.66 0.94
C ARG A 119 -5.22 9.57 0.71
N THR A 120 -5.99 9.22 1.73
CA THR A 120 -7.46 9.26 1.68
C THR A 120 -7.96 10.67 1.38
N ALA A 121 -7.42 11.70 2.05
CA ALA A 121 -7.77 13.08 1.75
C ALA A 121 -7.42 13.49 0.30
N MET A 122 -6.25 13.08 -0.19
CA MET A 122 -5.84 13.31 -1.59
C MET A 122 -6.78 12.62 -2.60
N LEU A 123 -7.19 11.38 -2.32
CA LEU A 123 -8.09 10.63 -3.20
C LEU A 123 -9.51 11.19 -3.19
N ILE A 124 -10.01 11.67 -2.05
CA ILE A 124 -11.30 12.38 -2.01
C ILE A 124 -11.28 13.60 -2.93
N ASN A 125 -10.20 14.39 -2.91
CA ASN A 125 -10.07 15.52 -3.83
C ASN A 125 -9.99 15.06 -5.29
N SER A 126 -9.25 13.98 -5.57
CA SER A 126 -9.03 13.49 -6.94
C SER A 126 -10.28 12.85 -7.55
N LEU A 127 -11.07 12.13 -6.75
CA LEU A 127 -12.25 11.39 -7.19
C LEU A 127 -13.53 12.23 -7.12
N LEU A 128 -13.65 13.09 -6.10
CA LEU A 128 -14.87 13.83 -5.79
C LEU A 128 -14.74 15.34 -5.99
N GLY A 129 -13.54 15.85 -6.33
CA GLY A 129 -13.29 17.28 -6.53
C GLY A 129 -13.38 18.12 -5.25
N VAL A 130 -13.33 17.49 -4.06
CA VAL A 130 -13.55 18.15 -2.78
C VAL A 130 -12.27 18.13 -1.95
N PRO A 131 -11.62 19.29 -1.70
CA PRO A 131 -10.45 19.34 -0.84
C PRO A 131 -10.86 19.17 0.63
N VAL A 132 -10.33 18.12 1.26
CA VAL A 132 -10.51 17.85 2.70
C VAL A 132 -9.16 17.73 3.39
N SER A 133 -9.11 18.00 4.70
CA SER A 133 -7.89 17.81 5.49
C SER A 133 -7.75 16.38 5.98
N SER A 134 -6.52 15.97 6.34
CA SER A 134 -6.28 14.71 7.06
C SER A 134 -7.03 14.67 8.39
N GLY A 135 -7.11 15.82 9.09
CA GLY A 135 -7.90 15.97 10.31
C GLY A 135 -9.39 15.68 10.12
N PHE A 136 -9.98 16.05 8.97
CA PHE A 136 -11.36 15.68 8.64
C PHE A 136 -11.52 14.16 8.53
N VAL A 137 -10.61 13.48 7.82
CA VAL A 137 -10.65 12.02 7.66
C VAL A 137 -10.50 11.31 9.00
N ALA A 138 -9.56 11.73 9.85
CA ALA A 138 -9.38 11.18 11.19
C ALA A 138 -10.63 11.39 12.06
N ARG A 139 -11.22 12.59 12.03
CA ARG A 139 -12.46 12.90 12.76
C ARG A 139 -13.68 12.14 12.23
N ALA A 140 -13.72 11.79 10.94
CA ALA A 140 -14.78 10.95 10.39
C ALA A 140 -14.72 9.54 11.00
N HIS A 141 -13.53 8.94 11.11
CA HIS A 141 -13.34 7.64 11.77
C HIS A 141 -13.65 7.71 13.27
N ALA A 142 -13.16 8.74 13.98
CA ALA A 142 -13.45 8.91 15.41
C ALA A 142 -14.95 9.02 15.68
N ARG A 143 -15.69 9.80 14.88
CA ARG A 143 -17.15 9.92 15.00
C ARG A 143 -17.88 8.62 14.70
N LEU A 144 -17.35 7.78 13.80
CA LEU A 144 -17.92 6.46 13.56
C LEU A 144 -17.70 5.55 14.78
N ALA A 145 -16.48 5.52 15.32
CA ALA A 145 -16.16 4.76 16.53
C ALA A 145 -17.07 5.16 17.70
N GLU A 146 -17.19 6.47 17.98
CA GLU A 146 -18.09 7.01 19.03
C GLU A 146 -19.56 6.57 18.82
N ARG A 147 -20.02 6.52 17.56
CA ARG A 147 -21.39 6.08 17.22
C ARG A 147 -21.58 4.59 17.39
N LEU A 148 -20.60 3.77 17.03
CA LEU A 148 -20.62 2.32 17.23
C LEU A 148 -20.63 1.99 18.72
N GLU A 149 -19.79 2.67 19.51
CA GLU A 149 -19.75 2.55 20.96
C GLU A 149 -21.10 2.95 21.58
N ALA A 150 -21.63 4.12 21.24
CA ALA A 150 -22.93 4.59 21.74
C ALA A 150 -24.10 3.68 21.34
N ALA A 151 -23.99 2.97 20.21
CA ALA A 151 -24.96 1.99 19.77
C ALA A 151 -24.80 0.62 20.45
N GLY A 152 -23.78 0.42 21.28
CA GLY A 152 -23.50 -0.85 21.95
C GLY A 152 -23.01 -1.94 21.00
N PHE A 153 -22.31 -1.57 19.93
CA PHE A 153 -21.89 -2.49 18.87
C PHE A 153 -21.08 -3.68 19.39
N ASP A 154 -20.07 -3.44 20.25
CA ASP A 154 -19.24 -4.51 20.82
C ASP A 154 -20.06 -5.52 21.64
N ALA A 155 -21.02 -5.04 22.42
CA ALA A 155 -21.89 -5.93 23.20
C ALA A 155 -22.77 -6.79 22.28
N ALA A 156 -23.33 -6.19 21.23
CA ALA A 156 -24.12 -6.91 20.22
C ALA A 156 -23.27 -7.93 19.44
N MET A 157 -22.04 -7.59 19.05
CA MET A 157 -21.12 -8.50 18.38
C MET A 157 -20.73 -9.68 19.26
N LYS A 158 -20.37 -9.44 20.52
CA LYS A 158 -20.06 -10.51 21.48
C LYS A 158 -21.27 -11.43 21.69
N GLN A 159 -22.48 -10.87 21.79
CA GLN A 159 -23.70 -11.67 21.91
C GLN A 159 -23.94 -12.54 20.67
N ALA A 160 -23.79 -11.97 19.47
CA ALA A 160 -23.95 -12.68 18.21
C ALA A 160 -22.91 -13.81 18.07
N LEU A 161 -21.63 -13.53 18.35
CA LEU A 161 -20.56 -14.54 18.31
C LEU A 161 -20.80 -15.68 19.30
N ARG A 162 -21.29 -15.39 20.52
CA ARG A 162 -21.62 -16.42 21.52
C ARG A 162 -22.78 -17.32 21.11
N ALA A 163 -23.62 -16.91 20.17
CA ALA A 163 -24.70 -17.74 19.63
C ALA A 163 -24.21 -18.77 18.60
N GLU A 164 -22.94 -18.70 18.19
CA GLU A 164 -22.36 -19.56 17.17
C GLU A 164 -21.74 -20.82 17.75
N ASP A 165 -21.84 -21.93 17.01
CA ASP A 165 -21.25 -23.21 17.39
C ASP A 165 -19.73 -23.23 17.22
N VAL A 166 -19.21 -22.44 16.25
CA VAL A 166 -17.80 -22.45 15.86
C VAL A 166 -17.29 -21.02 15.75
N LEU A 167 -16.19 -20.75 16.45
CA LEU A 167 -15.48 -19.48 16.38
C LEU A 167 -14.03 -19.71 15.97
N CYS A 168 -13.45 -18.74 15.28
CA CYS A 168 -12.05 -18.69 14.92
C CYS A 168 -11.38 -17.52 15.65
N GLY A 169 -10.34 -17.81 16.43
CA GLY A 169 -9.53 -16.82 17.13
C GLY A 169 -8.18 -16.64 16.44
N ASP A 170 -7.76 -15.39 16.26
CA ASP A 170 -6.42 -15.06 15.74
C ASP A 170 -5.94 -13.70 16.25
N GLU A 171 -4.62 -13.50 16.21
CA GLU A 171 -3.92 -12.38 16.82
C GLU A 171 -2.90 -11.85 15.83
N SER A 172 -2.96 -10.55 15.57
CA SER A 172 -1.97 -9.88 14.73
C SER A 172 -1.21 -8.84 15.55
N PRO A 173 0.13 -8.91 15.63
CA PRO A 173 0.91 -7.87 16.27
C PRO A 173 0.76 -6.56 15.48
N VAL A 174 0.60 -5.45 16.20
CA VAL A 174 0.52 -4.12 15.60
C VAL A 174 1.60 -3.21 16.17
N HIS A 175 2.13 -2.35 15.31
CA HIS A 175 3.07 -1.31 15.71
C HIS A 175 2.32 -0.01 15.96
N VAL A 176 2.25 0.40 17.22
CA VAL A 176 1.72 1.71 17.62
C VAL A 176 2.89 2.67 17.88
N LEU A 177 2.69 3.95 17.57
CA LEU A 177 3.67 5.00 17.84
C LEU A 177 3.75 5.31 19.33
N ASP A 178 2.58 5.48 19.94
CA ASP A 178 2.42 5.76 21.37
C ASP A 178 1.68 4.61 22.03
N LYS A 179 2.22 4.13 23.16
CA LYS A 179 1.52 3.15 24.00
C LYS A 179 0.67 3.90 25.01
N ASP A 180 -0.44 3.29 25.40
CA ASP A 180 -1.25 3.77 26.53
C ASP A 180 -0.37 4.00 27.76
N ALA A 181 -0.69 5.03 28.53
CA ALA A 181 0.00 5.33 29.78
C ALA A 181 -0.87 4.93 30.97
N ASP A 182 -0.23 4.45 32.04
CA ASP A 182 -0.89 4.24 33.32
C ASP A 182 -1.28 5.58 33.97
N THR A 183 -1.95 5.51 35.13
CA THR A 183 -2.36 6.70 35.90
C THR A 183 -1.20 7.61 36.32
N PHE A 184 0.05 7.15 36.20
CA PHE A 184 1.27 7.89 36.51
C PHE A 184 2.01 8.37 35.25
N GLY A 185 1.41 8.23 34.06
CA GLY A 185 1.99 8.66 32.79
C GLY A 185 3.08 7.72 32.26
N ARG A 186 3.23 6.51 32.82
CA ARG A 186 4.22 5.54 32.35
C ARG A 186 3.60 4.64 31.29
N PRO A 187 4.31 4.32 30.19
CA PRO A 187 3.79 3.40 29.19
C PRO A 187 3.39 2.05 29.80
N VAL A 188 2.16 1.62 29.54
CA VAL A 188 1.65 0.32 29.92
C VAL A 188 2.55 -0.74 29.29
N PRO A 189 3.12 -1.67 30.08
CA PRO A 189 3.98 -2.71 29.56
C PRO A 189 3.17 -3.68 28.69
N GLY A 190 3.77 -4.11 27.59
CA GLY A 190 3.15 -5.05 26.67
C GLY A 190 3.48 -4.77 25.20
N THR A 191 2.98 -5.66 24.36
CA THR A 191 3.07 -5.56 22.91
C THR A 191 1.65 -5.42 22.40
N PRO A 192 1.32 -4.33 21.69
CA PRO A 192 0.00 -4.14 21.11
C PRO A 192 -0.32 -5.18 20.05
N HIS A 193 -1.55 -5.70 20.12
CA HIS A 193 -2.10 -6.64 19.15
C HIS A 193 -3.51 -6.23 18.78
N ALA A 194 -3.94 -6.61 17.58
CA ALA A 194 -5.34 -6.71 17.25
C ALA A 194 -5.75 -8.18 17.39
N VAL A 195 -6.72 -8.45 18.24
CA VAL A 195 -7.36 -9.77 18.33
C VAL A 195 -8.54 -9.78 17.39
N THR A 196 -8.73 -10.90 16.69
CA THR A 196 -9.93 -11.15 15.91
C THR A 196 -10.63 -12.41 16.38
N VAL A 197 -11.94 -12.30 16.56
CA VAL A 197 -12.82 -13.44 16.75
C VAL A 197 -13.89 -13.39 15.68
N ARG A 198 -14.01 -14.48 14.92
CA ARG A 198 -14.90 -14.53 13.77
C ARG A 198 -15.59 -15.87 13.62
N THR A 199 -16.64 -15.90 12.82
CA THR A 199 -17.23 -17.13 12.28
C THR A 199 -16.39 -17.68 11.12
N PRO A 200 -16.36 -19.00 10.86
CA PRO A 200 -15.60 -19.58 9.75
C PRO A 200 -15.98 -19.01 8.37
N ASP A 201 -17.26 -18.69 8.17
CA ASP A 201 -17.83 -18.11 6.94
C ASP A 201 -17.72 -16.59 6.85
N GLU A 202 -17.04 -15.96 7.81
CA GLU A 202 -16.70 -14.52 7.82
C GLU A 202 -17.91 -13.58 7.87
N ARG A 203 -19.10 -14.09 8.24
CA ARG A 203 -20.31 -13.23 8.37
C ARG A 203 -20.28 -12.35 9.62
N LEU A 204 -19.59 -12.81 10.67
CA LEU A 204 -19.31 -12.07 11.88
C LEU A 204 -17.79 -11.97 12.04
N ILE A 205 -17.26 -10.76 12.06
CA ILE A 205 -15.84 -10.48 12.31
C ILE A 205 -15.77 -9.37 13.35
N TRP A 206 -15.24 -9.69 14.52
CA TRP A 206 -15.01 -8.73 15.58
C TRP A 206 -13.51 -8.53 15.75
N TYR A 207 -13.08 -7.26 15.75
CA TYR A 207 -11.71 -6.86 16.02
C TYR A 207 -11.67 -6.05 17.30
N VAL A 208 -10.67 -6.31 18.13
CA VAL A 208 -10.46 -5.55 19.37
C VAL A 208 -8.97 -5.32 19.62
N PRO A 209 -8.56 -4.08 19.94
CA PRO A 209 -7.18 -3.81 20.33
C PRO A 209 -6.88 -4.38 21.71
N MET A 210 -5.65 -4.85 21.90
CA MET A 210 -5.18 -5.39 23.17
C MET A 210 -3.74 -4.94 23.44
N ASN A 211 -3.47 -4.51 24.67
CA ASN A 211 -2.18 -3.91 25.06
C ASN A 211 -1.11 -4.94 25.47
N SER A 212 -1.52 -6.16 25.77
CA SER A 212 -0.66 -7.26 26.21
C SER A 212 -1.11 -8.55 25.55
N ARG A 213 -0.17 -9.44 25.27
CA ARG A 213 -0.45 -10.77 24.71
C ARG A 213 -0.86 -11.81 25.78
N SER A 214 -1.04 -11.42 27.04
CA SER A 214 -1.25 -12.39 28.11
C SER A 214 -2.58 -13.13 27.99
N SER A 215 -2.65 -14.32 28.57
CA SER A 215 -3.89 -15.09 28.66
C SER A 215 -4.98 -14.26 29.36
N GLU A 216 -4.64 -13.55 30.44
CA GLU A 216 -5.58 -12.67 31.14
C GLU A 216 -6.17 -11.61 30.19
N ALA A 217 -5.35 -10.97 29.36
CA ALA A 217 -5.81 -9.94 28.45
C ALA A 217 -6.82 -10.48 27.40
N ILE A 218 -6.60 -11.70 26.89
CA ILE A 218 -7.56 -12.38 25.99
C ILE A 218 -8.85 -12.75 26.75
N ARG A 219 -8.73 -13.19 28.00
CA ARG A 219 -9.89 -13.53 28.85
C ARG A 219 -10.75 -12.31 29.14
N ASP A 220 -10.13 -11.18 29.42
CA ASP A 220 -10.79 -9.91 29.74
C ASP A 220 -11.55 -9.32 28.55
N LEU A 221 -11.28 -9.78 27.32
CA LEU A 221 -12.12 -9.48 26.16
C LEU A 221 -13.55 -10.01 26.32
N ASP A 222 -13.77 -10.97 27.22
CA ASP A 222 -15.08 -11.50 27.61
C ASP A 222 -15.96 -11.86 26.41
N VAL A 223 -15.39 -12.60 25.44
CA VAL A 223 -16.15 -13.14 24.30
C VAL A 223 -16.38 -14.64 24.46
N LEU A 224 -15.39 -15.36 25.01
CA LEU A 224 -15.49 -16.81 25.24
C LEU A 224 -15.97 -17.19 26.64
N THR A 225 -16.13 -16.24 27.57
CA THR A 225 -16.65 -16.52 28.91
C THR A 225 -18.06 -17.11 28.82
N GLY A 226 -18.24 -18.30 29.38
CA GLY A 226 -19.51 -19.02 29.37
C GLY A 226 -19.90 -19.60 28.00
N TRP A 227 -19.00 -19.55 27.00
CA TRP A 227 -19.21 -20.16 25.69
C TRP A 227 -18.49 -21.51 25.62
N ASN A 228 -19.18 -22.54 25.12
CA ASN A 228 -18.72 -23.92 25.16
C ASN A 228 -18.65 -24.58 23.77
N GLY A 229 -18.54 -23.79 22.69
CA GLY A 229 -18.49 -24.30 21.31
C GLY A 229 -17.13 -24.84 20.88
N TYR A 230 -16.89 -24.85 19.57
CA TYR A 230 -15.63 -25.30 18.95
C TYR A 230 -14.75 -24.11 18.57
N LEU A 231 -13.55 -24.03 19.15
CA LEU A 231 -12.60 -22.96 18.83
C LEU A 231 -11.58 -23.43 17.80
N VAL A 232 -11.49 -22.70 16.69
CA VAL A 232 -10.42 -22.83 15.71
C VAL A 232 -9.36 -21.77 16.00
N ARG A 233 -8.18 -22.17 16.47
CA ARG A 233 -7.08 -21.25 16.82
C ARG A 233 -5.72 -21.80 16.41
N ASP A 234 -4.68 -20.99 16.43
CA ASP A 234 -3.29 -21.45 16.19
C ASP A 234 -2.77 -22.25 17.41
N ASP A 235 -1.46 -22.33 17.67
CA ASP A 235 -0.95 -22.95 18.91
C ASP A 235 -0.52 -21.93 19.97
N TYR A 236 -1.11 -20.73 19.93
CA TYR A 236 -0.80 -19.70 20.89
C TYR A 236 -1.27 -20.06 22.30
N SER A 237 -0.34 -20.05 23.26
CA SER A 237 -0.62 -20.43 24.65
C SER A 237 -1.66 -19.57 25.35
N GLY A 238 -1.90 -18.35 24.84
CA GLY A 238 -2.95 -17.46 25.34
C GLY A 238 -4.35 -18.08 25.25
N TRP A 239 -4.60 -18.90 24.22
CA TRP A 239 -5.89 -19.56 24.01
C TRP A 239 -6.11 -20.81 24.86
N GLN A 240 -5.03 -21.49 25.29
CA GLN A 240 -5.10 -22.77 25.99
C GLN A 240 -5.90 -22.71 27.30
N GLN A 241 -6.03 -21.52 27.90
CA GLN A 241 -6.82 -21.30 29.12
C GLN A 241 -8.31 -21.65 28.97
N PHE A 242 -8.85 -21.67 27.75
CA PHE A 242 -10.26 -21.97 27.49
C PHE A 242 -10.51 -23.46 27.21
N ASP A 243 -9.47 -24.22 26.84
CA ASP A 243 -9.56 -25.59 26.32
C ASP A 243 -10.39 -26.53 27.23
N ALA A 244 -10.32 -26.35 28.56
CA ALA A 244 -11.07 -27.17 29.52
C ALA A 244 -12.59 -26.96 29.49
N THR A 245 -13.05 -25.83 28.96
CA THR A 245 -14.49 -25.44 28.93
C THR A 245 -15.13 -25.60 27.56
N LEU A 246 -14.32 -25.75 26.50
CA LEU A 246 -14.79 -25.86 25.12
C LEU A 246 -15.26 -27.28 24.78
N ALA A 247 -16.24 -27.40 23.87
CA ALA A 247 -16.63 -28.71 23.33
C ALA A 247 -15.52 -29.34 22.48
N GLY A 248 -14.64 -28.52 21.91
CA GLY A 248 -13.46 -28.98 21.22
C GLY A 248 -12.58 -27.84 20.70
N VAL A 249 -11.35 -28.18 20.38
CA VAL A 249 -10.38 -27.26 19.79
C VAL A 249 -9.84 -27.86 18.52
N GLN A 250 -9.86 -27.07 17.45
CA GLN A 250 -9.22 -27.40 16.18
C GLN A 250 -8.03 -26.48 15.96
N GLN A 251 -6.87 -27.04 15.63
CA GLN A 251 -5.75 -26.24 15.18
C GLN A 251 -6.05 -25.66 13.78
N CYS A 252 -5.81 -24.37 13.60
CA CYS A 252 -6.06 -23.68 12.35
C CYS A 252 -5.16 -24.25 11.23
N ALA A 253 -5.79 -24.82 10.19
CA ALA A 253 -5.08 -25.42 9.06
C ALA A 253 -4.24 -24.39 8.29
N ALA A 254 -4.71 -23.14 8.16
CA ALA A 254 -3.95 -22.07 7.53
C ALA A 254 -2.64 -21.78 8.27
N HIS A 255 -2.67 -21.77 9.61
CA HIS A 255 -1.48 -21.63 10.44
C HIS A 255 -0.53 -22.82 10.32
N LEU A 256 -1.05 -24.04 10.31
CA LEU A 256 -0.26 -25.25 10.07
C LEU A 256 0.45 -25.22 8.71
N ILE A 257 -0.25 -24.81 7.65
CA ILE A 257 0.32 -24.68 6.30
C ILE A 257 1.40 -23.58 6.29
N ARG A 258 1.17 -22.44 6.96
CA ARG A 258 2.11 -21.32 7.05
C ARG A 258 3.37 -21.63 7.86
N GLN A 259 3.29 -22.47 8.88
CA GLN A 259 4.44 -22.89 9.69
C GLN A 259 5.32 -23.93 8.97
N LYS A 260 4.74 -24.73 8.05
CA LYS A 260 5.46 -25.78 7.31
C LYS A 260 6.48 -25.36 6.23
N PRO A 261 6.57 -24.12 5.67
CA PRO A 261 7.60 -23.79 4.69
C PRO A 261 8.97 -23.47 5.30
N LEU A 262 9.12 -23.42 6.63
CA LEU A 262 10.29 -22.87 7.32
C LEU A 262 10.96 -23.81 8.34
N SER A 263 11.03 -25.14 8.11
CA SER A 263 11.90 -26.01 8.93
C SER A 263 11.97 -27.44 8.38
N TYR A 264 13.00 -27.76 7.57
CA TYR A 264 13.39 -29.17 7.34
C TYR A 264 14.75 -29.53 7.96
N ARG A 265 15.48 -28.59 8.58
CA ARG A 265 16.86 -28.83 9.05
C ARG A 265 17.04 -29.10 10.56
N THR A 266 16.03 -28.96 11.40
CA THR A 266 16.21 -29.03 12.87
C THR A 266 15.43 -30.13 13.60
N TRP A 267 14.77 -31.05 12.91
CA TRP A 267 14.02 -32.15 13.56
C TRP A 267 14.85 -33.40 13.90
N ARG A 268 16.19 -33.36 13.84
CA ARG A 268 17.04 -34.52 14.15
C ARG A 268 17.78 -34.48 15.48
N VAL A 269 17.61 -33.46 16.32
CA VAL A 269 18.30 -33.40 17.63
C VAL A 269 17.32 -33.00 18.71
N GLY A 270 16.64 -33.99 19.30
CA GLY A 270 15.75 -33.76 20.42
C GLY A 270 14.66 -34.80 20.66
N PHE A 271 14.80 -36.04 20.20
CA PHE A 271 13.88 -37.12 20.58
C PHE A 271 14.66 -38.22 21.30
N ARG A 272 14.59 -38.21 22.64
CA ARG A 272 15.05 -39.33 23.46
C ARG A 272 14.07 -40.48 23.25
N ARG A 273 14.61 -41.61 22.81
CA ARG A 273 13.94 -42.90 22.70
C ARG A 273 13.20 -43.27 23.99
N SER A 274 11.87 -43.38 23.91
CA SER A 274 11.15 -44.49 24.56
C SER A 274 10.02 -44.92 23.64
N GLY A 275 10.10 -46.15 23.15
CA GLY A 275 9.16 -46.69 22.17
C GLY A 275 7.75 -46.79 22.73
N MET A 276 6.85 -45.94 22.23
CA MET A 276 5.39 -46.15 22.33
C MET A 276 4.60 -45.39 21.24
N GLU A 277 5.24 -44.94 20.17
CA GLU A 277 4.64 -43.98 19.22
C GLU A 277 4.00 -44.59 17.96
N SER A 278 4.09 -45.91 17.75
CA SER A 278 3.44 -46.53 16.59
C SER A 278 1.93 -46.74 16.78
N LEU A 279 1.40 -46.57 18.01
CA LEU A 279 0.01 -46.89 18.34
C LEU A 279 -0.90 -45.66 18.47
N MET A 280 -0.37 -44.47 18.80
CA MET A 280 -1.19 -43.25 18.93
C MET A 280 -1.39 -42.53 17.60
N LEU A 281 -0.41 -42.54 16.68
CA LEU A 281 -0.56 -41.97 15.34
C LEU A 281 -1.50 -42.79 14.42
N ARG A 282 -1.78 -44.05 14.76
CA ARG A 282 -2.84 -44.85 14.11
C ARG A 282 -4.25 -44.63 14.69
N LYS A 283 -4.37 -44.06 15.91
CA LYS A 283 -5.68 -43.78 16.53
C LYS A 283 -6.18 -42.36 16.26
N ALA A 284 -5.29 -41.38 16.07
CA ALA A 284 -5.68 -39.99 15.81
C ALA A 284 -6.20 -39.72 14.37
N VAL A 285 -6.01 -40.66 13.44
CA VAL A 285 -6.64 -40.64 12.10
C VAL A 285 -7.62 -41.81 12.00
N SER A 286 -8.64 -41.78 12.84
CA SER A 286 -9.80 -42.66 12.73
C SER A 286 -11.08 -41.91 13.10
N VAL A 287 -11.35 -40.80 12.40
CA VAL A 287 -12.73 -40.34 12.23
C VAL A 287 -13.24 -41.05 10.98
N GLY A 288 -13.90 -42.19 11.20
CA GLY A 288 -14.52 -42.95 10.13
C GLY A 288 -15.72 -42.20 9.57
N PHE A 289 -15.59 -41.69 8.34
CA PHE A 289 -16.75 -41.60 7.45
C PHE A 289 -16.97 -42.98 6.86
N ARG A 290 -18.06 -43.64 7.25
CA ARG A 290 -18.51 -44.88 6.63
C ARG A 290 -19.23 -44.48 5.33
N VAL A 291 -18.56 -44.69 4.20
CA VAL A 291 -19.21 -44.69 2.88
C VAL A 291 -19.03 -46.11 2.34
N ASP A 292 -20.15 -46.83 2.22
CA ASP A 292 -20.20 -48.14 1.60
C ASP A 292 -19.87 -48.04 0.10
N GLY A 293 -19.08 -49.00 -0.41
CA GLY A 293 -18.88 -49.23 -1.84
C GLY A 293 -17.46 -48.93 -2.31
N GLY A 294 -16.70 -50.00 -2.61
CA GLY A 294 -15.29 -49.93 -2.96
C GLY A 294 -14.99 -49.41 -4.35
N VAL A 295 -13.92 -48.62 -4.44
CA VAL A 295 -12.83 -48.65 -5.43
C VAL A 295 -11.58 -48.18 -4.68
N GLY A 296 -10.41 -48.75 -4.96
CA GLY A 296 -9.18 -48.62 -4.15
C GLY A 296 -8.91 -47.22 -3.59
N MET A 297 -8.87 -47.10 -2.26
CA MET A 297 -8.49 -45.86 -1.58
C MET A 297 -7.00 -45.59 -1.80
N ALA A 298 -6.70 -44.59 -2.63
CA ALA A 298 -5.44 -43.87 -2.48
C ALA A 298 -5.42 -43.32 -1.05
N SER A 299 -4.43 -43.72 -0.26
CA SER A 299 -4.18 -43.17 1.06
C SER A 299 -4.15 -41.64 0.96
N ALA A 300 -4.75 -40.94 1.92
CA ALA A 300 -4.63 -39.48 2.01
C ALA A 300 -3.16 -39.01 1.97
N LEU A 301 -2.23 -39.86 2.41
CA LEU A 301 -0.79 -39.65 2.29
C LEU A 301 -0.31 -39.70 0.83
N GLY A 302 -0.78 -40.66 0.03
CA GLY A 302 -0.43 -40.76 -1.39
C GLY A 302 -0.95 -39.57 -2.21
N LEU A 303 -2.17 -39.11 -1.92
CA LEU A 303 -2.72 -37.88 -2.54
C LEU A 303 -1.95 -36.61 -2.14
N LEU A 304 -1.36 -36.60 -0.94
CA LEU A 304 -0.49 -35.51 -0.50
C LEU A 304 0.87 -35.56 -1.18
N GLU A 305 1.46 -36.75 -1.34
CA GLU A 305 2.73 -36.96 -2.05
C GLU A 305 2.62 -36.56 -3.53
N GLU A 306 1.53 -36.94 -4.20
CA GLU A 306 1.26 -36.53 -5.58
C GLU A 306 1.06 -35.00 -5.71
N ARG A 307 0.34 -34.39 -4.75
CA ARG A 307 0.17 -32.93 -4.71
C ARG A 307 1.48 -32.20 -4.43
N GLU A 308 2.34 -32.77 -3.60
CA GLU A 308 3.67 -32.24 -3.31
C GLU A 308 4.56 -32.27 -4.54
N LEU A 309 4.58 -33.39 -5.27
CA LEU A 309 5.32 -33.52 -6.52
C LEU A 309 4.85 -32.49 -7.55
N ALA A 310 3.54 -32.39 -7.76
CA ALA A 310 2.95 -31.42 -8.68
C ALA A 310 3.22 -29.96 -8.25
N ALA A 311 3.31 -29.68 -6.94
CA ALA A 311 3.67 -28.36 -6.45
C ALA A 311 5.16 -28.03 -6.69
N ARG A 312 6.06 -29.02 -6.52
CA ARG A 312 7.49 -28.87 -6.83
C ARG A 312 7.73 -28.61 -8.30
N GLU A 313 7.07 -29.36 -9.18
CA GLU A 313 7.17 -29.14 -10.63
C GLU A 313 6.68 -27.75 -11.02
N ARG A 314 5.55 -27.29 -10.47
CA ARG A 314 5.07 -25.92 -10.69
C ARG A 314 6.04 -24.86 -10.18
N LEU A 315 6.69 -25.08 -9.05
CA LEU A 315 7.68 -24.14 -8.51
C LEU A 315 8.88 -24.00 -9.44
N GLU A 316 9.40 -25.11 -9.98
CA GLU A 316 10.51 -25.08 -10.93
C GLU A 316 10.13 -24.40 -12.25
N VAL A 317 8.91 -24.61 -12.74
CA VAL A 317 8.39 -23.88 -13.91
C VAL A 317 8.33 -22.37 -13.65
N VAL A 318 7.81 -21.95 -12.49
CA VAL A 318 7.71 -20.53 -12.13
C VAL A 318 9.09 -19.89 -11.93
N ARG A 319 10.06 -20.63 -11.37
CA ARG A 319 11.45 -20.17 -11.25
C ARG A 319 12.10 -19.97 -12.61
N ALA A 320 11.93 -20.94 -13.51
CA ALA A 320 12.46 -20.83 -14.87
C ALA A 320 11.84 -19.64 -15.64
N GLU A 321 10.56 -19.36 -15.42
CA GLU A 321 9.91 -18.19 -16.02
C GLU A 321 10.43 -16.88 -15.41
N ALA A 322 10.64 -16.83 -14.09
CA ALA A 322 11.23 -15.66 -13.44
C ALA A 322 12.65 -15.38 -13.96
N ASP A 323 13.47 -16.43 -14.12
CA ASP A 323 14.82 -16.30 -14.67
C ASP A 323 14.79 -15.80 -16.13
N ARG A 324 13.82 -16.25 -16.93
CA ARG A 324 13.61 -15.74 -18.31
C ARG A 324 13.24 -14.26 -18.31
N ILE A 325 12.29 -13.84 -17.48
CA ILE A 325 11.86 -12.44 -17.38
C ILE A 325 13.02 -11.55 -16.92
N LEU A 326 13.82 -12.01 -15.95
CA LEU A 326 15.00 -11.28 -15.50
C LEU A 326 16.05 -11.15 -16.61
N ALA A 327 16.23 -12.18 -17.44
CA ALA A 327 17.12 -12.12 -18.60
C ALA A 327 16.62 -11.15 -19.68
N GLU A 328 15.31 -11.14 -19.97
CA GLU A 328 14.70 -10.18 -20.89
C GLU A 328 14.81 -8.74 -20.38
N LEU A 329 14.57 -8.52 -19.08
CA LEU A 329 14.75 -7.21 -18.46
C LEU A 329 16.19 -6.73 -18.61
N ALA A 330 17.16 -7.57 -18.28
CA ALA A 330 18.58 -7.22 -18.43
C ALA A 330 18.95 -6.92 -19.89
N HIS A 331 18.30 -7.54 -20.87
CA HIS A 331 18.50 -7.22 -22.28
C HIS A 331 17.89 -5.87 -22.65
N ALA A 332 16.66 -5.59 -22.23
CA ALA A 332 15.98 -4.32 -22.47
C ALA A 332 16.72 -3.14 -21.82
N GLU A 333 17.30 -3.34 -20.63
CA GLU A 333 18.13 -2.35 -19.95
C GLU A 333 19.39 -2.01 -20.77
N ARG A 334 20.10 -3.03 -21.30
CA ARG A 334 21.26 -2.83 -22.17
C ARG A 334 20.88 -2.08 -23.46
N ASP A 335 19.79 -2.48 -24.10
CA ASP A 335 19.32 -1.83 -25.32
C ASP A 335 19.00 -0.34 -25.06
N TRP A 336 18.40 -0.02 -23.92
CA TRP A 336 18.13 1.36 -23.52
C TRP A 336 19.42 2.16 -23.26
N GLU A 337 20.40 1.58 -22.58
CA GLU A 337 21.72 2.20 -22.38
C GLU A 337 22.45 2.48 -23.70
N ASP A 338 22.35 1.57 -24.67
CA ASP A 338 22.88 1.76 -26.02
C ASP A 338 22.20 2.94 -26.73
N TRP A 339 20.88 3.09 -26.60
CA TRP A 339 20.15 4.24 -27.14
C TRP A 339 20.54 5.57 -26.48
N ILE A 340 20.77 5.59 -25.17
CA ILE A 340 21.28 6.79 -24.48
C ILE A 340 22.64 7.16 -25.05
N THR A 341 23.54 6.19 -25.19
CA THR A 341 24.88 6.36 -25.75
C THR A 341 24.82 6.89 -27.18
N ALA A 342 23.96 6.29 -28.02
CA ALA A 342 23.76 6.73 -29.40
C ALA A 342 23.27 8.18 -29.47
N ARG A 343 22.30 8.55 -28.64
CA ARG A 343 21.78 9.93 -28.56
C ARG A 343 22.85 10.92 -28.13
N GLN A 344 23.69 10.56 -27.15
CA GLN A 344 24.81 11.41 -26.71
C GLN A 344 25.85 11.62 -27.81
N ARG A 345 26.17 10.57 -28.59
CA ARG A 345 27.07 10.67 -29.74
C ARG A 345 26.53 11.57 -30.83
N VAL A 346 25.23 11.46 -31.16
CA VAL A 346 24.58 12.35 -32.14
C VAL A 346 24.61 13.80 -31.65
N ALA A 347 24.29 14.05 -30.37
CA ALA A 347 24.36 15.38 -29.80
C ALA A 347 25.77 15.98 -29.87
N ALA A 348 26.81 15.17 -29.61
CA ALA A 348 28.21 15.58 -29.72
C ALA A 348 28.60 15.95 -31.17
N VAL A 349 28.19 15.18 -32.18
CA VAL A 349 28.44 15.49 -33.59
C VAL A 349 27.75 16.80 -33.99
N LEU A 350 26.48 16.97 -33.64
CA LEU A 350 25.74 18.21 -33.92
C LEU A 350 26.37 19.44 -33.22
N SER A 351 26.97 19.23 -32.04
CA SER A 351 27.66 20.30 -31.30
C SER A 351 29.04 20.61 -31.90
N ALA A 352 29.75 19.61 -32.43
CA ALA A 352 31.02 19.78 -33.13
C ALA A 352 30.86 20.48 -34.50
N GLU A 353 29.75 20.25 -35.21
CA GLU A 353 29.42 20.97 -36.45
C GLU A 353 29.13 22.46 -36.20
N SER A 354 28.63 22.82 -35.00
CA SER A 354 28.42 24.22 -34.60
C SER A 354 29.69 24.97 -34.17
N ALA A 355 30.85 24.28 -34.13
CA ALA A 355 32.12 24.80 -33.65
C ALA A 355 33.21 24.91 -34.73
N ALA A 356 32.84 24.96 -36.02
CA ALA A 356 33.76 25.33 -37.09
C ALA A 356 33.97 26.86 -37.12
N PRO A 357 35.20 27.39 -37.31
CA PRO A 357 35.44 28.82 -37.32
C PRO A 357 35.25 29.38 -38.74
N GLU A 358 34.28 30.28 -38.93
CA GLU A 358 34.23 31.10 -40.14
C GLU A 358 34.71 32.54 -39.85
N ALA A 359 35.71 32.89 -40.65
CA ALA A 359 36.35 34.19 -40.72
C ALA A 359 35.43 35.24 -41.36
N THR A 360 35.71 36.49 -41.01
CA THR A 360 35.20 37.76 -41.53
C THR A 360 34.97 37.83 -43.05
N ALA A 361 33.78 38.27 -43.49
CA ALA A 361 33.58 39.25 -44.56
C ALA A 361 32.11 39.72 -44.70
N THR A 362 31.97 40.99 -45.03
CA THR A 362 30.78 41.86 -45.07
C THR A 362 29.88 41.64 -46.31
N ALA A 363 28.55 41.62 -46.15
CA ALA A 363 27.53 42.27 -47.01
C ALA A 363 26.11 41.80 -46.61
N GLY A 364 25.22 42.75 -46.30
CA GLY A 364 23.85 42.46 -45.83
C GLY A 364 22.82 42.22 -46.94
N ILE A 365 21.61 41.83 -46.53
CA ILE A 365 20.30 42.39 -46.96
C ILE A 365 19.15 41.79 -46.10
N GLN A 366 18.44 42.73 -45.45
CA GLN A 366 17.01 42.81 -45.08
C GLN A 366 16.35 41.77 -44.13
N GLN A 367 16.14 42.21 -42.89
CA GLN A 367 14.99 41.85 -42.05
C GLN A 367 13.83 42.82 -42.29
N LEU A 368 12.61 42.28 -42.46
CA LEU A 368 11.34 43.01 -42.35
C LEU A 368 10.55 42.48 -41.14
N PRO A 369 9.78 43.33 -40.44
CA PRO A 369 9.36 43.11 -39.05
C PRO A 369 7.94 42.51 -38.91
N VAL A 370 7.66 41.86 -37.79
CA VAL A 370 6.31 41.44 -37.36
C VAL A 370 6.05 41.99 -35.94
N PRO A 371 4.84 42.48 -35.61
CA PRO A 371 4.66 43.60 -34.69
C PRO A 371 4.32 43.23 -33.24
N VAL A 372 4.61 44.18 -32.34
CA VAL A 372 4.15 44.24 -30.95
C VAL A 372 2.74 44.81 -30.89
N VAL A 373 1.85 44.20 -30.08
CA VAL A 373 0.58 44.80 -29.62
C VAL A 373 0.50 44.66 -28.09
N PRO A 374 0.10 45.71 -27.33
CA PRO A 374 0.43 45.84 -25.92
C PRO A 374 -0.68 45.37 -24.95
N ALA A 375 -0.27 45.19 -23.70
CA ALA A 375 -1.11 44.92 -22.53
C ALA A 375 -1.84 46.17 -22.02
N THR A 376 -3.11 46.03 -21.64
CA THR A 376 -3.90 46.86 -20.70
C THR A 376 -5.09 46.00 -20.24
N ALA A 377 -5.69 46.06 -19.05
CA ALA A 377 -5.42 46.77 -17.81
C ALA A 377 -6.08 46.00 -16.65
N VAL A 378 -5.49 46.15 -15.46
CA VAL A 378 -5.95 45.67 -14.15
C VAL A 378 -7.08 46.56 -13.63
N LEU A 379 -8.07 45.96 -12.95
CA LEU A 379 -8.82 46.64 -11.88
C LEU A 379 -8.73 45.83 -10.58
N ALA A 380 -8.34 46.55 -9.53
CA ALA A 380 -7.99 46.08 -8.20
C ALA A 380 -9.18 46.08 -7.23
N ALA A 381 -9.06 45.29 -6.16
CA ALA A 381 -9.73 45.50 -4.86
C ALA A 381 -8.87 44.86 -3.74
N PRO A 382 -8.95 45.34 -2.49
CA PRO A 382 -7.77 45.81 -1.76
C PRO A 382 -7.19 44.84 -0.72
N ALA A 383 -5.94 45.13 -0.35
CA ALA A 383 -5.20 44.55 0.76
C ALA A 383 -5.59 45.17 2.12
N VAL A 384 -5.51 44.36 3.18
CA VAL A 384 -5.20 44.83 4.53
C VAL A 384 -4.11 43.92 5.10
N ALA A 385 -3.09 44.55 5.64
CA ALA A 385 -1.78 44.01 5.98
C ALA A 385 -1.72 43.25 7.33
N ALA A 386 -0.76 42.34 7.44
CA ALA A 386 0.02 42.12 8.66
C ALA A 386 1.38 41.47 8.30
N GLU A 387 2.47 42.17 8.63
CA GLU A 387 3.87 41.73 8.55
C GLU A 387 4.17 40.62 9.56
N VAL A 388 5.08 39.68 9.22
CA VAL A 388 6.31 39.36 9.97
C VAL A 388 7.35 38.74 9.01
N ALA A 389 8.60 39.20 9.12
CA ALA A 389 9.78 38.81 8.34
C ALA A 389 10.43 37.46 8.73
N GLY A 390 11.09 36.82 7.76
CA GLY A 390 12.05 35.71 7.92
C GLY A 390 12.61 35.26 6.55
N PRO A 391 13.90 34.91 6.42
CA PRO A 391 14.62 34.96 5.14
C PRO A 391 14.33 33.80 4.18
N GLU A 392 14.56 34.12 2.91
CA GLU A 392 14.21 33.39 1.69
C GLU A 392 14.79 31.96 1.63
N ALA A 393 13.89 30.98 1.49
CA ALA A 393 14.22 29.62 1.11
C ALA A 393 13.92 29.43 -0.40
N GLY A 394 14.95 29.05 -1.15
CA GLY A 394 14.87 28.74 -2.57
C GLY A 394 13.97 27.54 -2.90
N ALA A 395 13.41 27.60 -4.10
CA ALA A 395 12.39 26.76 -4.75
C ALA A 395 12.40 25.23 -4.50
N GLN A 396 11.19 24.69 -4.54
CA GLN A 396 10.70 23.36 -4.16
C GLN A 396 10.96 22.20 -5.15
N GLY A 397 10.90 20.97 -4.62
CA GLY A 397 10.52 19.73 -5.31
C GLY A 397 10.15 18.60 -4.33
N PRO A 398 9.18 17.71 -4.62
CA PRO A 398 8.42 16.94 -3.62
C PRO A 398 9.19 15.72 -3.09
N ARG A 399 9.16 15.46 -1.78
CA ARG A 399 9.73 14.24 -1.18
C ARG A 399 8.65 13.33 -0.62
N ALA A 400 8.21 12.39 -1.46
CA ALA A 400 7.57 11.15 -1.02
C ALA A 400 8.68 10.15 -0.64
N GLY A 401 8.47 9.39 0.44
CA GLY A 401 9.47 8.50 1.00
C GLY A 401 9.93 7.36 0.10
N SER A 402 11.24 7.05 0.25
CA SER A 402 11.91 5.75 0.07
C SER A 402 12.47 5.31 -1.29
N VAL A 403 12.54 6.17 -2.32
CA VAL A 403 13.40 5.85 -3.47
C VAL A 403 14.79 6.48 -3.24
N VAL A 404 15.78 5.66 -2.88
CA VAL A 404 17.19 6.08 -2.87
C VAL A 404 17.62 6.24 -4.33
N ALA A 405 17.95 7.45 -4.76
CA ALA A 405 18.44 7.71 -6.11
C ALA A 405 19.65 6.82 -6.42
N VAL A 406 19.78 6.33 -7.66
CA VAL A 406 20.98 5.60 -8.10
C VAL A 406 22.13 6.60 -8.22
N TRP A 407 23.32 6.25 -7.73
CA TRP A 407 24.50 7.10 -7.86
C TRP A 407 24.97 7.17 -9.32
N GLY A 408 25.39 8.35 -9.76
CA GLY A 408 26.02 8.60 -11.06
C GLY A 408 26.90 9.85 -11.04
N PRO A 409 27.74 10.07 -12.06
CA PRO A 409 28.61 11.24 -12.12
C PRO A 409 27.79 12.55 -12.10
N GLY A 410 28.10 13.47 -11.17
CA GLY A 410 27.41 14.74 -10.99
C GLY A 410 26.12 14.69 -10.15
N VAL A 411 25.78 13.55 -9.55
CA VAL A 411 24.66 13.43 -8.61
C VAL A 411 25.11 13.77 -7.20
N GLU A 412 24.67 14.92 -6.70
CA GLU A 412 24.99 15.40 -5.36
C GLU A 412 24.26 14.62 -4.25
N PRO A 413 24.91 14.37 -3.09
CA PRO A 413 24.27 13.73 -1.93
C PRO A 413 22.99 14.43 -1.47
N GLY A 414 22.84 15.72 -1.77
CA GLY A 414 21.66 16.54 -1.49
C GLY A 414 20.33 15.98 -2.04
N VAL A 415 20.39 15.12 -3.07
CA VAL A 415 19.22 14.43 -3.66
C VAL A 415 18.64 13.36 -2.74
N LEU A 416 19.46 12.80 -1.84
CA LEU A 416 19.03 11.77 -0.89
C LEU A 416 18.22 12.37 0.27
N ALA A 417 17.42 11.54 0.95
CA ALA A 417 16.81 11.96 2.22
C ALA A 417 17.89 12.20 3.29
N VAL A 418 17.61 13.11 4.23
CA VAL A 418 18.56 13.58 5.26
C VAL A 418 19.18 12.41 6.03
N GLU A 419 18.42 11.35 6.26
CA GLU A 419 18.87 10.18 7.00
C GLU A 419 19.93 9.35 6.27
N TYR A 420 19.93 9.37 4.93
CA TYR A 420 20.97 8.75 4.11
C TYR A 420 22.19 9.64 3.98
N GLN A 421 21.99 10.97 3.86
CA GLN A 421 23.07 11.96 3.84
C GLN A 421 23.92 11.87 5.11
N ARG A 422 23.29 11.69 6.28
CA ARG A 422 24.00 11.53 7.56
C ARG A 422 24.91 10.29 7.60
N ILE A 423 24.53 9.18 6.96
CA ILE A 423 25.38 7.99 6.86
C ILE A 423 26.58 8.26 5.95
N LEU A 424 26.38 8.97 4.84
CA LEU A 424 27.47 9.35 3.94
C LEU A 424 28.46 10.31 4.62
N ALA A 425 27.97 11.30 5.36
CA ALA A 425 28.80 12.25 6.10
C ALA A 425 29.70 11.56 7.14
N VAL A 426 29.14 10.64 7.92
CA VAL A 426 29.92 9.85 8.91
C VAL A 426 31.03 9.03 8.23
N LEU A 427 30.75 8.44 7.08
CA LEU A 427 31.74 7.66 6.34
C LEU A 427 32.78 8.54 5.63
N ALA A 428 32.40 9.75 5.20
CA ALA A 428 33.32 10.76 4.65
C ALA A 428 34.29 11.25 5.73
N GLU A 429 33.78 11.64 6.90
CA GLU A 429 34.60 12.06 8.04
C GLU A 429 35.56 10.96 8.49
N ARG A 430 35.11 9.69 8.44
CA ARG A 430 35.99 8.55 8.73
C ARG A 430 37.05 8.37 7.65
N GLN A 431 36.70 8.52 6.38
CA GLN A 431 37.64 8.40 5.28
C GLN A 431 38.76 9.44 5.35
N ASP A 432 38.45 10.67 5.78
CA ASP A 432 39.42 11.76 5.93
C ASP A 432 40.34 11.60 7.16
N THR A 433 39.88 10.88 8.19
CA THR A 433 40.60 10.73 9.47
C THR A 433 41.34 9.38 9.63
N ASP A 434 41.12 8.41 8.73
CA ASP A 434 41.69 7.07 8.82
C ASP A 434 43.12 7.03 8.24
N ALA A 435 44.13 7.05 9.12
CA ALA A 435 45.56 6.98 8.74
C ALA A 435 45.94 5.70 7.96
N ASP A 436 45.14 4.63 8.09
CA ASP A 436 45.33 3.34 7.39
C ASP A 436 44.63 3.29 6.02
N GLY A 437 43.91 4.35 5.62
CA GLY A 437 43.28 4.49 4.29
C GLY A 437 42.14 3.51 3.99
N SER A 438 41.62 2.80 5.00
CA SER A 438 40.61 1.76 4.79
C SER A 438 39.19 2.35 4.71
N GLY A 439 38.90 3.37 5.52
CA GLY A 439 37.60 4.05 5.60
C GLY A 439 36.43 3.14 5.98
N LEU A 440 36.70 1.94 6.51
CA LEU A 440 35.71 0.91 6.79
C LEU A 440 35.06 1.12 8.16
N MET A 441 33.72 1.15 8.21
CA MET A 441 32.96 1.16 9.45
C MET A 441 31.93 0.03 9.49
N SER A 442 31.79 -0.60 10.64
CA SER A 442 30.69 -1.51 10.96
C SER A 442 29.39 -0.76 11.22
N CYS A 443 28.25 -1.45 11.11
CA CYS A 443 26.95 -0.83 11.43
C CYS A 443 26.86 -0.29 12.87
N GLN A 444 27.59 -0.88 13.82
CA GLN A 444 27.61 -0.43 15.22
C GLN A 444 28.40 0.87 15.37
N GLU A 445 29.53 0.99 14.67
CA GLU A 445 30.34 2.23 14.64
C GLU A 445 29.58 3.37 13.94
N ILE A 446 28.91 3.08 12.82
CA ILE A 446 28.05 4.06 12.14
C ILE A 446 26.89 4.49 13.05
N ALA A 447 26.24 3.54 13.74
CA ALA A 447 25.17 3.86 14.70
C ALA A 447 25.67 4.76 15.83
N SER A 448 26.85 4.46 16.39
CA SER A 448 27.47 5.25 17.44
C SER A 448 27.80 6.68 16.97
N ALA A 449 28.38 6.83 15.78
CA ALA A 449 28.72 8.13 15.19
C ALA A 449 27.47 8.97 14.86
N LEU A 450 26.35 8.31 14.55
CA LEU A 450 25.06 8.97 14.36
C LEU A 450 24.34 9.37 15.66
N GLY A 451 24.92 9.04 16.84
CA GLY A 451 24.33 9.28 18.14
C GLY A 451 23.11 8.40 18.43
N LEU A 452 23.02 7.23 17.80
CA LEU A 452 21.91 6.29 18.02
C LEU A 452 22.21 5.35 19.20
N GLU A 453 21.18 5.01 19.96
CA GLU A 453 21.25 3.97 20.97
C GLU A 453 21.62 2.62 20.33
N LEU A 454 22.61 1.92 20.89
CA LEU A 454 23.19 0.69 20.34
C LEU A 454 22.30 -0.55 20.62
N THR A 455 21.02 -0.48 20.26
CA THR A 455 20.11 -1.62 20.30
C THR A 455 20.13 -2.40 18.98
N PRO A 456 19.90 -3.74 19.00
CA PRO A 456 19.86 -4.53 17.77
C PRO A 456 18.88 -3.99 16.73
N ALA A 457 17.74 -3.46 17.17
CA ALA A 457 16.73 -2.87 16.27
C ALA A 457 17.24 -1.62 15.52
N LYS A 458 18.06 -0.77 16.15
CA LYS A 458 18.61 0.43 15.52
C LYS A 458 19.83 0.09 14.64
N VAL A 459 20.70 -0.79 15.11
CA VAL A 459 21.90 -1.21 14.35
C VAL A 459 21.49 -2.01 13.10
N GLU A 460 20.61 -2.99 13.23
CA GLU A 460 20.17 -3.86 12.13
C GLU A 460 19.04 -3.24 11.31
N GLY A 461 17.98 -2.80 11.99
CA GLY A 461 16.76 -2.33 11.35
C GLY A 461 16.92 -0.96 10.69
N VAL A 462 17.70 -0.06 11.28
CA VAL A 462 17.85 1.31 10.78
C VAL A 462 19.14 1.47 10.00
N VAL A 463 20.30 1.17 10.59
CA VAL A 463 21.59 1.45 9.96
C VAL A 463 21.93 0.43 8.87
N ARG A 464 21.88 -0.87 9.16
CA ARG A 464 22.22 -1.90 8.16
C ARG A 464 21.27 -1.92 6.96
N SER A 465 19.96 -1.80 7.21
CA SER A 465 18.95 -1.72 6.14
C SER A 465 19.19 -0.54 5.19
N ARG A 466 19.55 0.64 5.74
CA ARG A 466 19.85 1.84 4.94
C ARG A 466 21.20 1.73 4.22
N ALA A 467 22.22 1.20 4.88
CA ALA A 467 23.54 0.99 4.29
C ALA A 467 23.47 0.03 3.09
N ARG A 468 22.72 -1.08 3.22
CA ARG A 468 22.48 -2.00 2.09
C ARG A 468 21.72 -1.36 0.93
N ARG A 469 20.77 -0.47 1.21
CA ARG A 469 20.08 0.28 0.14
C ARG A 469 21.00 1.25 -0.58
N LEU A 470 21.92 1.91 0.14
CA LEU A 470 22.92 2.79 -0.46
C LEU A 470 23.95 2.01 -1.27
N GLU A 471 24.38 0.85 -0.77
CA GLU A 471 25.27 -0.08 -1.47
C GLU A 471 24.64 -0.57 -2.79
N ALA A 472 23.40 -1.06 -2.74
CA ALA A 472 22.66 -1.50 -3.93
C ALA A 472 22.43 -0.39 -4.97
N ARG A 473 22.67 0.87 -4.60
CA ARG A 473 22.50 2.06 -5.44
C ARG A 473 23.82 2.76 -5.75
N GLY A 474 24.95 2.13 -5.45
CA GLY A 474 26.28 2.60 -5.84
C GLY A 474 26.86 3.71 -4.96
N TRP A 475 26.20 4.09 -3.86
CA TRP A 475 26.68 5.13 -2.95
C TRP A 475 27.70 4.61 -1.93
N LEU A 476 27.59 3.33 -1.54
CA LEU A 476 28.50 2.66 -0.61
C LEU A 476 29.10 1.41 -1.25
N ALA A 477 30.25 0.99 -0.73
CA ALA A 477 30.83 -0.31 -1.01
C ALA A 477 30.90 -1.15 0.28
N GLN A 478 30.68 -2.47 0.16
CA GLN A 478 30.92 -3.46 1.21
C GLN A 478 32.08 -4.39 0.82
N PRO A 479 33.34 -4.00 1.03
CA PRO A 479 34.48 -4.88 0.76
C PRO A 479 34.54 -6.09 1.70
N VAL A 480 33.99 -5.94 2.91
CA VAL A 480 33.95 -7.00 3.94
C VAL A 480 32.52 -7.09 4.46
N ALA A 481 31.98 -8.31 4.59
CA ALA A 481 30.63 -8.54 5.06
C ALA A 481 30.36 -7.78 6.39
N GLY A 482 29.36 -6.90 6.38
CA GLY A 482 28.97 -6.10 7.55
C GLY A 482 29.79 -4.82 7.79
N ARG A 483 30.76 -4.48 6.92
CA ARG A 483 31.53 -3.23 6.98
C ARG A 483 31.40 -2.44 5.69
N PHE A 484 31.13 -1.14 5.81
CA PHE A 484 30.84 -0.26 4.69
C PHE A 484 31.85 0.88 4.63
N ARG A 485 32.11 1.37 3.41
CA ARG A 485 32.83 2.62 3.13
C ARG A 485 32.15 3.35 1.98
N LEU A 486 32.51 4.61 1.75
CA LEU A 486 32.07 5.32 0.54
C LEU A 486 32.57 4.58 -0.71
N ALA A 487 31.72 4.50 -1.73
CA ALA A 487 32.15 3.99 -3.02
C ALA A 487 33.16 4.96 -3.66
N ALA A 488 34.04 4.46 -4.53
CA ALA A 488 35.10 5.27 -5.16
C ALA A 488 34.54 6.41 -6.03
N GLY A 489 33.32 6.27 -6.54
CA GLY A 489 32.62 7.31 -7.30
C GLY A 489 32.24 8.54 -6.46
N PRO A 490 31.42 8.40 -5.39
CA PRO A 490 31.08 9.48 -4.46
C PRO A 490 32.28 10.15 -3.77
N ALA A 491 33.39 9.43 -3.57
CA ALA A 491 34.59 9.96 -2.93
C ALA A 491 35.47 10.83 -3.84
N ALA A 492 35.26 10.82 -5.16
CA ALA A 492 36.06 11.56 -6.14
C ALA A 492 35.50 12.95 -6.48
N GLY A 493 34.34 13.32 -5.91
CA GLY A 493 33.61 14.56 -6.20
C GLY A 493 33.52 15.56 -5.04
N SER A 494 34.28 15.35 -3.95
CA SER A 494 34.39 16.32 -2.84
C SER A 494 35.54 17.29 -3.03
#